data_AF-A4WMN1-F1
#
_entry.id   AF-A4WMN1-F1
#
_cell.length_a   1.000
_cell.length_b   1.000
_cell.length_c   1.000
_cell.angle_alpha   90.00
_cell.angle_beta   90.00
_cell.angle_gamma   90.00
#
_symmetry.space_group_name_H-M   'P 1'
#
loop_
_entity.id
_entity.type
_entity.pdbx_description
1 polymer ?
#
loop_
_entity_poly.entity_id
_entity_poly.type
_entity_poly.pdbx_seq_one_letter_code
_entity_poly.pdbx_strand_id
1 'polypeptide(L)'
;MLTFHLYQDSLAVYYNGRRIPTVALYTTPTLHYIQHVALYVAKRLTELGISAFRHPDAHAARVIEIACGGACRWSQDGEEIESLLEEAYYNHLADRIIAITTTADSLIIPCIDRPLAKALVKRAREYAPDLTLIASEYGGECPEADYVHNPQPLEAPIPLGPASRAVLHTAVWSIDEGIAEAPVAPLLDARCNI
;
A
#
# COMPACT_ATOMS: atom_id res chain seq x y z
N MET A 1 7.39 -4.21 -23.95
CA MET A 1 8.62 -3.55 -23.42
C MET A 1 8.23 -2.53 -22.36
N LEU A 2 8.82 -2.63 -21.17
CA LEU A 2 8.56 -1.71 -20.05
C LEU A 2 9.48 -0.49 -20.15
N THR A 3 8.91 0.72 -20.11
CA THR A 3 9.65 1.99 -20.23
C THR A 3 9.35 2.87 -19.01
N PHE A 4 10.39 3.49 -18.46
CA PHE A 4 10.31 4.33 -17.27
C PHE A 4 10.71 5.76 -17.62
N HIS A 5 9.90 6.72 -17.21
CA HIS A 5 10.20 8.15 -17.30
C HIS A 5 10.10 8.76 -15.90
N LEU A 6 11.24 9.24 -15.41
CA LEU A 6 11.33 9.96 -14.14
C LEU A 6 11.12 11.46 -14.40
N TYR A 7 10.18 12.04 -13.67
CA TYR A 7 9.94 13.47 -13.59
C TYR A 7 10.32 13.96 -12.19
N GLN A 8 10.32 15.29 -11.99
CA GLN A 8 10.73 15.90 -10.73
C GLN A 8 9.87 15.47 -9.54
N ASP A 9 8.59 15.17 -9.77
CA ASP A 9 7.59 14.85 -8.75
C ASP A 9 6.88 13.51 -9.00
N SER A 10 7.21 12.80 -10.06
CA SER A 10 6.42 11.64 -10.50
C SER A 10 7.21 10.64 -11.33
N LEU A 11 6.66 9.42 -11.41
CA LEU A 11 7.14 8.35 -12.26
C LEU A 11 6.04 8.01 -13.27
N ALA A 12 6.37 8.03 -14.56
CA ALA A 12 5.50 7.44 -15.58
C ALA A 12 6.08 6.11 -16.04
N VAL A 13 5.25 5.07 -15.98
CA VAL A 13 5.58 3.73 -16.45
C VAL A 13 4.70 3.43 -17.65
N TYR A 14 5.31 2.92 -18.72
CA TYR A 14 4.61 2.50 -19.93
C TYR A 14 4.93 1.06 -20.26
N TYR A 15 3.91 0.30 -20.63
CA TYR A 15 4.04 -1.07 -21.08
C TYR A 15 3.22 -1.29 -22.34
N ASN A 16 3.87 -1.70 -23.44
CA ASN A 16 3.25 -1.93 -24.75
C ASN A 16 2.40 -0.74 -25.24
N GLY A 17 2.89 0.50 -25.01
CA GLY A 17 2.21 1.74 -25.39
C GLY A 17 1.11 2.21 -24.42
N ARG A 18 0.77 1.41 -23.41
CA ARG A 18 -0.22 1.74 -22.37
C ARG A 18 0.48 2.38 -21.18
N ARG A 19 -0.09 3.46 -20.65
CA ARG A 19 0.39 4.08 -19.41
C ARG A 19 -0.12 3.26 -18.23
N ILE A 20 0.77 2.91 -17.31
CA ILE A 20 0.44 2.38 -15.99
C ILE A 20 0.46 3.58 -15.03
N PRO A 21 -0.69 4.08 -14.53
CA PRO A 21 -0.71 5.13 -13.54
C PRO A 21 -0.04 4.63 -12.26
N THR A 22 1.11 5.21 -11.91
CA THR A 22 1.80 4.84 -10.68
C THR A 22 1.54 5.87 -9.58
N VAL A 23 1.30 5.38 -8.37
CA VAL A 23 1.11 6.21 -7.18
C VAL A 23 2.19 5.84 -6.19
N ALA A 24 3.18 6.70 -6.00
CA ALA A 24 4.21 6.47 -5.00
C ALA A 24 3.62 6.68 -3.60
N LEU A 25 3.38 5.57 -2.88
CA LEU A 25 2.82 5.60 -1.54
C LEU A 25 3.93 5.83 -0.53
N TYR A 26 4.99 5.01 -0.55
CA TYR A 26 6.06 5.10 0.44
C TYR A 26 7.41 5.29 -0.24
N THR A 27 8.12 6.32 0.18
CA THR A 27 9.55 6.48 -0.14
C THR A 27 10.39 5.59 0.77
N THR A 28 10.00 5.45 2.04
CA THR A 28 10.55 4.50 3.01
C THR A 28 9.43 4.00 3.93
N PRO A 29 9.50 2.76 4.45
CA PRO A 29 8.49 2.25 5.39
C PRO A 29 8.31 3.15 6.61
N THR A 30 9.42 3.68 7.15
CA THR A 30 9.40 4.53 8.35
C THR A 30 8.66 5.86 8.16
N LEU A 31 8.96 6.59 7.08
CA LEU A 31 8.39 7.92 6.87
C LEU A 31 6.87 7.86 6.70
N HIS A 32 6.39 6.81 6.04
CA HIS A 32 4.98 6.56 5.84
C HIS A 32 4.22 6.35 7.16
N TYR A 33 4.74 5.49 8.05
CA TYR A 33 4.13 5.28 9.36
C TYR A 33 4.03 6.59 10.15
N ILE A 34 5.06 7.44 10.08
CA ILE A 34 5.04 8.76 10.73
C ILE A 34 3.94 9.66 10.15
N GLN A 35 3.79 9.70 8.82
CA GLN A 35 2.90 10.63 8.13
C GLN A 35 1.42 10.25 8.20
N HIS A 36 1.11 8.95 8.15
CA HIS A 36 -0.26 8.49 7.89
C HIS A 36 -0.86 7.60 8.98
N VAL A 37 -0.03 7.02 9.86
CA VAL A 37 -0.48 5.96 10.78
C VAL A 37 -0.29 6.35 12.24
N ALA A 38 0.93 6.69 12.63
CA ALA A 38 1.36 6.68 14.03
C ALA A 38 0.54 7.63 14.91
N LEU A 39 0.30 8.87 14.45
CA LEU A 39 -0.47 9.85 15.21
C LEU A 39 -1.94 9.46 15.34
N TYR A 40 -2.54 8.91 14.28
CA TYR A 40 -3.92 8.43 14.30
C TYR A 40 -4.07 7.29 15.30
N VAL A 41 -3.23 6.26 15.17
CA VAL A 41 -3.26 5.08 16.02
C VAL A 41 -2.97 5.45 17.47
N ALA A 42 -1.97 6.28 17.75
CA ALA A 42 -1.66 6.72 19.11
C ALA A 42 -2.84 7.46 19.78
N LYS A 43 -3.53 8.33 19.02
CA LYS A 43 -4.76 8.99 19.49
C LYS A 43 -5.84 7.95 19.81
N ARG A 44 -6.11 7.01 18.90
CA ARG A 44 -7.15 5.97 19.10
C ARG A 44 -6.83 5.04 20.27
N LEU A 45 -5.57 4.62 20.43
CA LEU A 45 -5.14 3.82 21.57
C LEU A 45 -5.42 4.53 22.90
N THR A 46 -5.12 5.83 22.95
CA THR A 46 -5.39 6.65 24.14
C THR A 46 -6.90 6.77 24.41
N GLU A 47 -7.70 7.03 23.37
CA GLU A 47 -9.16 7.13 23.48
C GLU A 47 -9.82 5.83 23.92
N LEU A 48 -9.26 4.69 23.52
CA LEU A 48 -9.74 3.35 23.87
C LEU A 48 -9.18 2.83 25.21
N GLY A 49 -8.25 3.56 25.85
CA GLY A 49 -7.62 3.13 27.10
C GLY A 49 -6.61 1.98 26.94
N ILE A 50 -6.12 1.76 25.73
CA ILE A 50 -5.19 0.66 25.40
C ILE A 50 -3.77 1.10 25.74
N SER A 51 -3.23 0.56 26.83
CA SER A 51 -1.90 0.91 27.34
C SER A 51 -0.77 0.00 26.81
N ALA A 52 -1.10 -1.17 26.25
CA ALA A 52 -0.13 -2.07 25.64
C ALA A 52 -0.68 -2.63 24.32
N PHE A 53 0.11 -2.53 23.25
CA PHE A 53 -0.31 -2.95 21.91
C PHE A 53 0.71 -3.87 21.23
N ARG A 54 0.24 -4.71 20.32
CA ARG A 54 1.02 -5.65 19.53
C ARG A 54 1.06 -5.25 18.07
N HIS A 55 2.26 -5.25 17.50
CA HIS A 55 2.50 -5.00 16.07
C HIS A 55 3.61 -5.95 15.56
N PRO A 56 3.49 -6.53 14.35
CA PRO A 56 4.45 -7.51 13.83
C PRO A 56 5.80 -6.89 13.46
N ASP A 57 5.81 -5.64 13.01
CA ASP A 57 7.03 -4.87 12.75
C ASP A 57 7.42 -4.05 13.99
N ALA A 58 8.56 -4.38 14.59
CA ALA A 58 9.11 -3.71 15.77
C ALA A 58 9.53 -2.25 15.51
N HIS A 59 9.99 -1.94 14.28
CA HIS A 59 10.36 -0.58 13.92
C HIS A 59 9.12 0.30 13.82
N ALA A 60 8.08 -0.16 13.13
CA ALA A 60 6.78 0.51 13.09
C ALA A 60 6.17 0.67 14.49
N ALA A 61 6.24 -0.38 15.33
CA ALA A 61 5.76 -0.33 16.70
C ALA A 61 6.45 0.78 17.51
N ARG A 62 7.76 0.93 17.36
CA ARG A 62 8.53 1.97 18.06
C ARG A 62 8.09 3.37 17.67
N VAL A 63 7.75 3.60 16.40
CA VAL A 63 7.23 4.89 15.93
C VAL A 63 5.88 5.21 16.59
N ILE A 64 4.98 4.23 16.68
CA ILE A 64 3.67 4.39 17.34
C ILE A 64 3.85 4.67 18.84
N GLU A 65 4.74 3.94 19.52
CA GLU A 65 5.05 4.14 20.93
C GLU A 65 5.60 5.55 21.22
N ILE A 66 6.48 6.06 20.36
CA ILE A 66 6.97 7.45 20.43
C ILE A 66 5.80 8.43 20.28
N ALA A 67 4.92 8.20 19.30
CA ALA A 67 3.75 9.05 19.07
C ALA A 67 2.76 9.05 20.26
N CYS A 68 2.69 7.96 21.03
CA CYS A 68 1.89 7.88 22.26
C CYS A 68 2.42 8.73 23.42
N GLY A 69 3.66 9.24 23.37
CA GLY A 69 4.20 10.09 24.43
C GLY A 69 4.21 9.45 25.83
N GLY A 70 4.32 8.12 25.90
CA GLY A 70 4.32 7.35 27.15
C GLY A 70 2.95 6.84 27.63
N ALA A 71 1.85 7.14 26.92
CA ALA A 71 0.51 6.63 27.24
C ALA A 71 0.29 5.16 26.86
N CYS A 72 1.01 4.68 25.84
CA CYS A 72 0.95 3.31 25.35
C CYS A 72 2.36 2.77 25.11
N ARG A 73 2.52 1.43 25.19
CA ARG A 73 3.79 0.75 24.93
C ARG A 73 3.64 -0.46 24.01
N TRP A 74 4.69 -0.77 23.27
CA TRP A 74 4.72 -2.00 22.48
C TRP A 74 4.95 -3.22 23.38
N SER A 75 4.16 -4.28 23.19
CA SER A 75 4.27 -5.55 23.89
C SER A 75 3.78 -6.69 23.00
N GLN A 76 4.45 -7.84 23.07
CA GLN A 76 4.00 -9.06 22.38
C GLN A 76 2.66 -9.58 22.92
N ASP A 77 2.39 -9.31 24.21
CA ASP A 77 1.12 -9.65 24.89
C ASP A 77 0.11 -8.49 24.87
N GLY A 78 0.39 -7.43 24.09
CA GLY A 78 -0.51 -6.29 23.94
C GLY A 78 -1.73 -6.59 23.06
N GLU A 79 -2.67 -5.66 23.03
CA GLU A 79 -3.83 -5.75 22.14
C GLU A 79 -3.41 -5.65 20.66
N GLU A 80 -4.03 -6.47 19.81
CA GLU A 80 -3.81 -6.40 18.37
C GLU A 80 -4.48 -5.16 17.78
N ILE A 81 -3.72 -4.41 16.98
CA ILE A 81 -4.16 -3.11 16.45
C ILE A 81 -4.41 -3.13 14.93
N GLU A 82 -4.57 -4.30 14.31
CA GLU A 82 -4.77 -4.42 12.85
C GLU A 82 -5.93 -3.54 12.36
N SER A 83 -7.05 -3.52 13.11
CA SER A 83 -8.22 -2.70 12.80
C SER A 83 -7.96 -1.20 12.89
N LEU A 84 -7.12 -0.75 13.85
CA LEU A 84 -6.74 0.67 13.97
C LEU A 84 -5.80 1.10 12.84
N LEU A 85 -4.93 0.19 12.37
CA LEU A 85 -4.08 0.41 11.20
C LEU A 85 -4.94 0.54 9.93
N GLU A 86 -5.89 -0.38 9.73
CA GLU A 86 -6.84 -0.34 8.62
C GLU A 86 -7.63 0.98 8.62
N GLU A 87 -8.16 1.38 9.78
CA GLU A 87 -8.89 2.63 9.96
C GLU A 87 -8.03 3.86 9.60
N ALA A 88 -6.76 3.89 10.04
CA ALA A 88 -5.83 4.96 9.70
C ALA A 88 -5.61 5.06 8.19
N TYR A 89 -5.36 3.93 7.51
CA TYR A 89 -5.16 3.91 6.06
C TYR A 89 -6.40 4.29 5.28
N TYR A 90 -7.57 3.81 5.70
CA TYR A 90 -8.84 4.13 5.07
C TYR A 90 -9.12 5.65 5.10
N ASN A 91 -8.79 6.30 6.22
CA ASN A 91 -9.03 7.73 6.42
C ASN A 91 -7.97 8.63 5.78
N HIS A 92 -6.70 8.21 5.72
CA HIS A 92 -5.60 9.09 5.32
C HIS A 92 -4.96 8.78 3.97
N LEU A 93 -5.10 7.55 3.45
CA LEU A 93 -4.38 7.12 2.26
C LEU A 93 -5.28 6.57 1.16
N ALA A 94 -6.28 5.75 1.50
CA ALA A 94 -7.10 5.06 0.50
C ALA A 94 -7.80 6.03 -0.46
N ASP A 95 -8.35 7.14 0.06
CA ASP A 95 -9.04 8.15 -0.75
C ASP A 95 -8.14 8.79 -1.83
N ARG A 96 -6.86 9.02 -1.49
CA ARG A 96 -5.88 9.61 -2.43
C ARG A 96 -5.59 8.67 -3.60
N ILE A 97 -5.62 7.36 -3.37
CA ILE A 97 -5.39 6.36 -4.41
C ILE A 97 -6.64 6.23 -5.28
N ILE A 98 -7.82 6.12 -4.67
CA ILE A 98 -9.09 6.02 -5.40
C ILE A 98 -9.37 7.27 -6.25
N ALA A 99 -8.96 8.46 -5.81
CA ALA A 99 -9.08 9.66 -6.65
C ALA A 99 -8.35 9.53 -8.00
N ILE A 100 -7.25 8.76 -8.05
CA ILE A 100 -6.43 8.55 -9.26
C ILE A 100 -7.03 7.46 -10.17
N THR A 101 -7.95 6.64 -9.67
CA THR A 101 -8.58 5.57 -10.47
C THR A 101 -9.65 6.09 -11.43
N THR A 102 -9.94 7.39 -11.43
CA THR A 102 -10.89 8.03 -12.36
C THR A 102 -10.53 7.87 -13.84
N THR A 103 -9.26 7.60 -14.14
CA THR A 103 -8.78 7.35 -15.52
C THR A 103 -8.26 5.91 -15.70
N ALA A 104 -8.69 4.98 -14.85
CA ALA A 104 -8.22 3.61 -14.83
C ALA A 104 -9.39 2.64 -14.76
N ASP A 105 -9.17 1.41 -15.20
CA ASP A 105 -10.15 0.32 -15.18
C ASP A 105 -9.90 -0.70 -14.07
N SER A 106 -8.72 -0.64 -13.46
CA SER A 106 -8.30 -1.58 -12.44
C SER A 106 -7.35 -0.96 -11.42
N LEU A 107 -7.32 -1.55 -10.24
CA LEU A 107 -6.42 -1.18 -9.14
C LEU A 107 -5.68 -2.42 -8.65
N ILE A 108 -4.36 -2.32 -8.64
CA ILE A 108 -3.53 -3.34 -8.01
C ILE A 108 -3.55 -3.15 -6.49
N ILE A 109 -3.95 -4.19 -5.75
CA ILE A 109 -3.97 -4.22 -4.30
C ILE A 109 -2.69 -4.89 -3.79
N PRO A 110 -1.80 -4.18 -3.09
CA PRO A 110 -0.58 -4.76 -2.56
C PRO A 110 -0.82 -5.52 -1.25
N CYS A 111 -0.61 -6.84 -1.25
CA CYS A 111 -1.00 -7.70 -0.13
C CYS A 111 0.04 -7.80 1.00
N ILE A 112 1.24 -7.26 0.79
CA ILE A 112 2.30 -7.27 1.81
C ILE A 112 1.91 -6.48 3.08
N ASP A 113 1.09 -5.44 2.92
CA ASP A 113 0.54 -4.64 4.01
C ASP A 113 -0.97 -4.90 4.09
N ARG A 114 -1.34 -5.91 4.88
CA ARG A 114 -2.73 -6.38 4.99
C ARG A 114 -3.72 -5.29 5.46
N PRO A 115 -3.44 -4.47 6.50
CA PRO A 115 -4.31 -3.35 6.84
C PRO A 115 -4.52 -2.37 5.68
N LEU A 116 -3.46 -2.06 4.92
CA LEU A 116 -3.59 -1.20 3.73
C LEU A 116 -4.46 -1.85 2.67
N ALA A 117 -4.21 -3.13 2.36
CA ALA A 117 -4.98 -3.87 1.37
C ALA A 117 -6.48 -3.84 1.68
N LYS A 118 -6.86 -4.12 2.94
CA LYS A 118 -8.26 -4.05 3.40
C LYS A 118 -8.84 -2.64 3.24
N ALA A 119 -8.09 -1.61 3.64
CA ALA A 119 -8.54 -0.23 3.50
C ALA A 119 -8.78 0.18 2.03
N LEU A 120 -7.92 -0.27 1.11
CA LEU A 120 -8.05 0.00 -0.32
C LEU A 120 -9.25 -0.73 -0.91
N VAL A 121 -9.40 -2.03 -0.63
CA VAL A 121 -10.53 -2.82 -1.09
C VAL A 121 -11.83 -2.20 -0.61
N LYS A 122 -11.93 -1.91 0.68
CA LYS A 122 -13.11 -1.27 1.27
C LYS A 122 -13.45 0.05 0.58
N ARG A 123 -12.48 0.95 0.44
CA ARG A 123 -12.70 2.27 -0.19
C ARG A 123 -13.04 2.13 -1.68
N ALA A 124 -12.41 1.21 -2.40
CA ALA A 124 -12.71 0.96 -3.81
C ALA A 124 -14.14 0.46 -3.99
N ARG A 125 -14.60 -0.52 -3.19
CA ARG A 125 -15.97 -1.05 -3.29
C ARG A 125 -17.03 0.00 -2.95
N GLU A 126 -16.73 0.94 -2.05
CA GLU A 126 -17.65 2.02 -1.69
C GLU A 126 -17.77 3.12 -2.76
N TYR A 127 -16.66 3.50 -3.40
CA TYR A 127 -16.59 4.71 -4.25
C TYR A 127 -16.31 4.46 -5.73
N ALA A 128 -15.82 3.28 -6.09
CA ALA A 128 -15.50 2.85 -7.45
C ALA A 128 -15.87 1.35 -7.63
N PRO A 129 -17.15 0.97 -7.50
CA PRO A 129 -17.57 -0.43 -7.49
C PRO A 129 -17.27 -1.18 -8.80
N ASP A 130 -17.19 -0.46 -9.92
CA ASP A 130 -16.87 -1.02 -11.25
C ASP A 130 -15.36 -1.24 -11.46
N LEU A 131 -14.52 -0.81 -10.52
CA LEU A 131 -13.08 -0.96 -10.63
C LEU A 131 -12.68 -2.41 -10.40
N THR A 132 -11.94 -2.98 -11.36
CA THR A 132 -11.40 -4.34 -11.20
C THR A 132 -10.27 -4.34 -10.18
N LEU A 133 -10.41 -5.10 -9.09
CA LEU A 133 -9.40 -5.21 -8.05
C LEU A 133 -8.51 -6.43 -8.31
N ILE A 134 -7.20 -6.21 -8.35
CA ILE A 134 -6.22 -7.26 -8.67
C ILE A 134 -5.23 -7.38 -7.51
N ALA A 135 -5.26 -8.49 -6.78
CA ALA A 135 -4.34 -8.75 -5.68
C ALA A 135 -2.93 -9.07 -6.18
N SER A 136 -1.94 -8.39 -5.59
CA SER A 136 -0.52 -8.67 -5.74
C SER A 136 -0.03 -9.39 -4.48
N GLU A 137 -0.01 -10.73 -4.51
CA GLU A 137 0.31 -11.60 -3.37
C GLU A 137 1.82 -11.74 -3.10
N TYR A 138 2.55 -10.64 -3.24
CA TYR A 138 3.95 -10.62 -2.84
C TYR A 138 4.08 -10.46 -1.33
N GLY A 139 4.48 -11.52 -0.64
CA GLY A 139 4.76 -11.46 0.80
C GLY A 139 3.53 -11.35 1.70
N GLY A 140 2.32 -11.59 1.16
CA GLY A 140 1.08 -11.61 1.91
C GLY A 140 -0.14 -11.96 1.03
N GLU A 141 -1.27 -12.26 1.67
CA GLU A 141 -2.54 -12.61 1.03
C GLU A 141 -3.56 -11.48 1.22
N CYS A 142 -4.36 -11.20 0.20
CA CYS A 142 -5.44 -10.20 0.26
C CYS A 142 -6.83 -10.86 0.30
N PRO A 143 -7.76 -10.40 1.14
CA PRO A 143 -9.17 -10.71 0.97
C PRO A 143 -9.79 -9.89 -0.18
N GLU A 144 -10.74 -10.49 -0.90
CA GLU A 144 -11.79 -9.81 -1.70
C GLU A 144 -11.37 -9.06 -2.99
N ALA A 145 -10.27 -9.48 -3.63
CA ALA A 145 -9.93 -9.06 -4.99
C ALA A 145 -10.64 -9.90 -6.07
N ASP A 146 -10.88 -9.31 -7.25
CA ASP A 146 -11.52 -9.98 -8.39
C ASP A 146 -10.56 -10.96 -9.08
N TYR A 147 -9.27 -10.60 -9.11
CA TYR A 147 -8.19 -11.42 -9.64
C TYR A 147 -7.04 -11.48 -8.64
N VAL A 148 -6.26 -12.56 -8.72
CA VAL A 148 -5.11 -12.81 -7.86
C VAL A 148 -3.90 -13.15 -8.70
N HIS A 149 -2.77 -12.53 -8.38
CA HIS A 149 -1.50 -12.81 -9.01
C HIS A 149 -0.41 -12.98 -7.95
N ASN A 150 0.45 -13.98 -8.16
CA ASN A 150 1.63 -14.27 -7.35
C ASN A 150 2.89 -13.76 -8.08
N PRO A 151 3.24 -12.48 -7.95
CA PRO A 151 4.28 -11.88 -8.77
C PRO A 151 5.70 -12.25 -8.33
N GLN A 152 6.60 -12.29 -9.30
CA GLN A 152 8.03 -12.17 -9.10
C GLN A 152 8.43 -10.68 -9.24
N PRO A 153 9.17 -10.07 -8.30
CA PRO A 153 9.62 -8.69 -8.45
C PRO A 153 10.39 -8.48 -9.75
N LEU A 154 9.92 -7.55 -10.59
CA LEU A 154 10.62 -7.18 -11.82
C LEU A 154 11.94 -6.46 -11.53
N GLU A 155 12.92 -6.66 -12.41
CA GLU A 155 14.05 -5.75 -12.46
C GLU A 155 13.61 -4.41 -13.04
N ALA A 156 13.97 -3.33 -12.35
CA ALA A 156 13.66 -1.97 -12.75
C ALA A 156 14.95 -1.14 -12.75
N PRO A 157 15.16 -0.27 -13.75
CA PRO A 157 16.33 0.60 -13.82
C PRO A 157 16.30 1.73 -12.76
N ILE A 158 15.19 1.82 -12.03
CA ILE A 158 14.95 2.77 -10.94
C ILE A 158 14.98 2.06 -9.59
N PRO A 159 15.35 2.75 -8.50
CA PRO A 159 15.55 2.16 -7.18
C PRO A 159 14.21 1.86 -6.47
N LEU A 160 13.32 1.11 -7.10
CA LEU A 160 12.11 0.58 -6.47
C LEU A 160 12.48 -0.59 -5.56
N GLY A 161 11.80 -0.69 -4.42
CA GLY A 161 11.92 -1.86 -3.56
C GLY A 161 11.09 -3.05 -4.06
N PRO A 162 11.24 -4.22 -3.42
CA PRO A 162 10.66 -5.46 -3.91
C PRO A 162 9.13 -5.43 -3.99
N ALA A 163 8.47 -4.76 -3.06
CA ALA A 163 7.01 -4.67 -3.04
C ALA A 163 6.49 -3.85 -4.22
N SER A 164 7.11 -2.69 -4.49
CA SER A 164 6.79 -1.87 -5.67
C SER A 164 7.05 -2.59 -6.99
N ARG A 165 8.15 -3.33 -7.07
CA ARG A 165 8.50 -4.15 -8.25
C ARG A 165 7.49 -5.27 -8.47
N ALA A 166 6.99 -5.88 -7.40
CA ALA A 166 5.94 -6.89 -7.46
C ALA A 166 4.58 -6.32 -7.90
N VAL A 167 4.21 -5.13 -7.41
CA VAL A 167 3.01 -4.41 -7.89
C VAL A 167 3.10 -4.10 -9.38
N LEU A 168 4.26 -3.61 -9.84
CA LEU A 168 4.49 -3.36 -11.26
C LEU A 168 4.42 -4.66 -12.09
N HIS A 169 4.93 -5.77 -11.56
CA HIS A 169 4.80 -7.07 -12.22
C HIS A 169 3.33 -7.47 -12.39
N THR A 170 2.51 -7.31 -11.35
CA THR A 170 1.07 -7.56 -11.44
C THR A 170 0.39 -6.65 -12.45
N ALA A 171 0.74 -5.37 -12.52
CA ALA A 171 0.20 -4.46 -13.53
C ALA A 171 0.56 -4.90 -14.97
N VAL A 172 1.82 -5.28 -15.21
CA VAL A 172 2.28 -5.82 -16.51
C VAL A 172 1.52 -7.10 -16.87
N TRP A 173 1.47 -8.05 -15.94
CA TRP A 173 0.74 -9.31 -16.11
C TRP A 173 -0.74 -9.07 -16.45
N SER A 174 -1.42 -8.16 -15.73
CA SER A 174 -2.83 -7.87 -16.01
C SER A 174 -3.08 -7.30 -17.41
N ILE A 175 -2.10 -6.57 -17.96
CA ILE A 175 -2.16 -6.07 -19.34
C ILE A 175 -1.98 -7.22 -20.34
N ASP A 176 -1.02 -8.11 -20.10
CA ASP A 176 -0.74 -9.25 -20.98
C ASP A 176 -1.90 -10.26 -21.02
N GLU A 177 -2.57 -10.48 -19.89
CA GLU A 177 -3.74 -11.37 -19.79
C GLU A 177 -5.04 -10.72 -20.30
N GLY A 178 -5.00 -9.43 -20.68
CA GLY A 178 -6.19 -8.70 -21.11
C GLY A 178 -7.21 -8.45 -19.99
N ILE A 179 -6.79 -8.56 -18.72
CA ILE A 179 -7.60 -8.25 -17.53
C ILE A 179 -7.73 -6.73 -17.37
N ALA A 180 -6.69 -5.98 -17.74
CA ALA A 180 -6.62 -4.54 -17.59
C ALA A 180 -6.04 -3.83 -18.83
N GLU A 181 -6.61 -2.68 -19.17
CA GLU A 181 -6.08 -1.73 -20.13
C GLU A 181 -5.22 -0.65 -19.46
N ALA A 182 -5.59 -0.19 -18.26
CA ALA A 182 -4.92 0.91 -17.57
C ALA A 182 -4.86 0.68 -16.04
N PRO A 183 -4.08 -0.31 -15.55
CA PRO A 183 -4.02 -0.64 -14.13
C PRO A 183 -3.30 0.41 -13.29
N VAL A 184 -3.93 0.90 -12.22
CA VAL A 184 -3.27 1.72 -11.21
C VAL A 184 -2.34 0.85 -10.36
N ALA A 185 -1.08 1.25 -10.27
CA ALA A 185 -0.02 0.57 -9.54
C ALA A 185 0.44 1.41 -8.32
N PRO A 186 -0.02 1.11 -7.10
CA PRO A 186 0.46 1.76 -5.88
C PRO A 186 1.84 1.23 -5.47
N LEU A 187 2.87 2.06 -5.56
CA LEU A 187 4.26 1.70 -5.26
C LEU A 187 4.56 1.93 -3.78
N LEU A 188 5.04 0.91 -3.08
CA LEU A 188 5.16 0.90 -1.61
C LEU A 188 6.57 1.18 -1.09
N ASP A 189 7.59 1.26 -1.91
CA ASP A 189 8.95 1.34 -1.40
C ASP A 189 9.96 1.77 -2.48
N ALA A 190 10.95 2.53 -2.04
CA ALA A 190 12.18 2.73 -2.76
C ALA A 190 13.35 2.08 -1.99
N ARG A 191 14.25 1.41 -2.72
CA ARG A 191 15.57 1.03 -2.20
C ARG A 191 16.48 2.24 -2.26
N CYS A 192 16.57 3.00 -1.17
CA CYS A 192 17.69 3.90 -1.00
C CYS A 192 18.94 3.05 -0.80
N ASN A 193 19.84 2.99 -1.78
CA ASN A 193 21.20 2.51 -1.53
C ASN A 193 21.85 3.55 -0.60
N ILE A 194 21.90 3.23 0.70
CA ILE A 194 22.70 3.96 1.68
C ILE A 194 24.08 3.32 1.71
#